data_AF-A0A7V6JHU2-F1
#
_entry.id   AF-A0A7V6JHU2-F1
#
_cell.length_a   1.000
_cell.length_b   1.000
_cell.length_c   1.000
_cell.angle_alpha   90.00
_cell.angle_beta   90.00
_cell.angle_gamma   90.00
#
_symmetry.space_group_name_H-M   'P 1'
#
loop_
_entity.id
_entity.type
_entity.pdbx_description
1 polymer ?
#
loop_
_entity_poly.entity_id
_entity_poly.type
_entity_poly.pdbx_seq_one_letter_code
_entity_poly.pdbx_strand_id
1 'polypeptide(L)'
;MDIIPKTRCLRCDGEMASMGIEKIQLGQTGWILGYLPNLISGAIEAEIYVCKNCGKIEFYYTQAIEEEDVIAKVKCPKCGQMHDVDFPKCPFCKYSY
;
A
#
# COMPACT_ATOMS: atom_id res chain seq x y z
N MET A 1 -10.33 9.63 7.41
CA MET A 1 -9.99 8.25 7.83
C MET A 1 -9.30 8.35 9.16
N ASP A 2 -9.88 7.79 10.21
CA ASP A 2 -9.30 7.82 11.55
C ASP A 2 -8.05 6.92 11.58
N ILE A 3 -6.93 7.47 12.01
CA ILE A 3 -5.69 6.70 12.18
C ILE A 3 -5.84 5.89 13.47
N ILE A 4 -6.16 4.60 13.32
CA ILE A 4 -6.26 3.67 14.45
C ILE A 4 -4.83 3.43 14.98
N PRO A 5 -4.54 3.73 16.25
CA PRO A 5 -3.22 3.46 16.81
C PRO A 5 -3.00 1.96 16.93
N LYS A 6 -1.85 1.47 16.43
CA LYS A 6 -1.43 0.04 16.45
C LYS A 6 -1.34 -0.59 17.86
N THR A 7 -1.61 0.18 18.91
CA THR A 7 -1.48 -0.20 20.32
C THR A 7 -2.75 -0.78 20.93
N ARG A 8 -3.91 -0.69 20.26
CA ARG A 8 -5.22 -1.11 20.80
C ARG A 8 -5.91 -2.13 19.90
N CYS A 9 -6.28 -3.27 20.48
CA CYS A 9 -6.94 -4.35 19.75
C CYS A 9 -8.37 -4.01 19.37
N LEU A 10 -8.69 -3.99 18.09
CA LEU A 10 -10.03 -3.67 17.59
C LEU A 10 -11.13 -4.68 17.98
N ARG A 11 -10.76 -5.86 18.50
CA ARG A 11 -11.73 -6.88 18.96
C ARG A 11 -12.11 -6.74 20.42
N CYS A 12 -11.16 -6.40 21.30
CA CYS A 12 -11.40 -6.41 22.76
C CYS A 12 -10.79 -5.21 23.50
N ASP A 13 -10.29 -4.22 22.77
CA ASP A 13 -9.68 -2.98 23.28
C ASP A 13 -8.40 -3.17 24.12
N GLY A 14 -7.88 -4.40 24.18
CA GLY A 14 -6.66 -4.76 24.92
C GLY A 14 -5.36 -4.31 24.26
N GLU A 15 -4.27 -4.35 25.02
CA GLU A 15 -2.92 -3.96 24.57
C GLU A 15 -2.42 -4.88 23.44
N MET A 16 -1.85 -4.26 22.41
CA MET A 16 -1.17 -4.93 21.29
C MET A 16 0.34 -4.89 21.49
N ALA A 17 1.01 -6.03 21.26
CA ALA A 17 2.47 -6.13 21.25
C ALA A 17 2.99 -6.32 19.82
N SER A 18 4.06 -5.61 19.45
CA SER A 18 4.77 -5.87 18.20
C SER A 18 5.53 -7.19 18.29
N MET A 19 5.41 -8.02 17.25
CA MET A 19 6.20 -9.24 17.05
C MET A 19 7.33 -9.04 16.04
N GLY A 20 7.46 -7.83 15.46
CA GLY A 20 8.45 -7.53 14.42
C GLY A 20 7.90 -7.65 13.00
N ILE A 21 8.82 -7.63 12.04
CA ILE A 21 8.52 -7.72 10.60
C ILE A 21 8.83 -9.12 10.12
N GLU A 22 7.88 -9.75 9.43
CA GLU A 22 8.01 -11.11 8.91
C GLU A 22 7.66 -11.18 7.43
N LYS A 23 8.27 -12.15 6.75
CA LYS A 23 8.03 -12.41 5.32
C LYS A 23 6.94 -13.46 5.14
N ILE A 24 5.75 -13.04 4.73
CA ILE A 24 4.59 -13.90 4.52
C ILE A 24 4.56 -14.37 3.06
N GLN A 25 4.60 -15.69 2.86
CA GLN A 25 4.46 -16.31 1.55
C GLN A 25 2.99 -16.25 1.10
N LEU A 26 2.72 -15.71 -0.09
CA LEU A 26 1.36 -15.59 -0.61
C LEU A 26 0.87 -16.86 -1.33
N GLY A 27 1.76 -17.81 -1.63
CA GLY A 27 1.44 -19.07 -2.31
C GLY A 27 1.15 -20.23 -1.35
N GLN A 28 0.11 -21.03 -1.64
CA GLN A 28 -0.15 -22.29 -0.95
C GLN A 28 0.66 -23.45 -1.55
N THR A 29 1.26 -24.27 -0.70
CA THR A 29 1.94 -25.51 -1.13
C THR A 29 0.90 -26.62 -1.28
N GLY A 30 0.56 -27.00 -2.51
CA GLY A 30 -0.24 -28.19 -2.79
C GLY A 30 0.65 -29.44 -2.94
N TRP A 31 0.34 -30.51 -2.22
CA TRP A 31 1.12 -31.77 -2.17
C TRP A 31 1.21 -32.51 -3.53
N ILE A 32 0.38 -32.16 -4.53
CA ILE A 32 0.27 -32.95 -5.78
C ILE A 32 1.12 -32.39 -6.94
N LEU A 33 1.63 -31.14 -6.87
CA LEU A 33 2.45 -30.54 -7.93
C LEU A 33 3.63 -29.76 -7.34
N GLY A 34 4.51 -30.48 -6.64
CA GLY A 34 5.75 -29.90 -6.13
C GLY A 34 6.54 -29.17 -7.22
N TYR A 35 6.86 -27.91 -6.93
CA TYR A 35 7.95 -27.11 -7.51
C TYR A 35 7.72 -26.19 -8.73
N LEU A 36 6.51 -25.94 -9.26
CA LEU A 36 6.40 -25.04 -10.43
C LEU A 36 5.48 -23.78 -10.39
N PRO A 37 4.51 -23.57 -9.49
CA PRO A 37 3.82 -22.28 -9.43
C PRO A 37 4.33 -21.31 -8.35
N ASN A 38 5.18 -21.75 -7.41
CA ASN A 38 5.57 -20.92 -6.26
C ASN A 38 6.58 -19.80 -6.57
N LEU A 39 7.13 -19.72 -7.78
CA LEU A 39 8.09 -18.68 -8.13
C LEU A 39 7.44 -17.33 -8.48
N ILE A 40 6.12 -17.33 -8.75
CA ILE A 40 5.39 -16.13 -9.21
C ILE A 40 4.51 -15.55 -8.09
N SER A 41 4.14 -16.33 -7.08
CA SER A 41 3.19 -15.88 -6.05
C SER A 41 3.73 -14.79 -5.12
N GLY A 42 5.05 -14.55 -5.10
CA GLY A 42 5.66 -13.49 -4.31
C GLY A 42 5.53 -13.68 -2.80
N ALA A 43 6.10 -12.75 -2.05
CA ALA A 43 6.02 -12.70 -0.61
C ALA A 43 5.95 -11.23 -0.17
N ILE A 44 5.20 -10.97 0.90
CA ILE A 44 5.08 -9.63 1.46
C ILE A 44 5.83 -9.55 2.78
N GLU A 45 6.42 -8.39 3.05
CA GLU A 45 6.88 -8.06 4.39
C GLU A 45 5.74 -7.39 5.14
N ALA A 46 5.42 -7.94 6.31
CA ALA A 46 4.37 -7.43 7.15
C ALA A 46 4.89 -7.25 8.58
N GLU A 47 4.63 -6.09 9.16
CA GLU A 47 4.78 -5.87 10.60
C GLU A 47 3.59 -6.52 11.31
N ILE A 48 3.88 -7.34 12.31
CA ILE A 48 2.89 -8.17 13.01
C ILE A 48 2.67 -7.62 14.41
N TYR A 49 1.40 -7.44 14.78
CA TYR A 49 1.00 -7.16 16.17
C TYR A 49 0.05 -8.22 16.69
N VAL A 50 0.20 -8.56 17.98
CA VAL A 50 -0.65 -9.55 18.67
C VAL A 50 -1.26 -8.96 19.93
N CYS A 51 -2.56 -9.11 20.08
CA CYS A 51 -3.29 -8.72 21.28
C CYS A 51 -2.92 -9.66 22.43
N LYS A 52 -2.38 -9.11 23.52
CA LYS A 52 -2.01 -9.88 24.71
C LYS A 52 -3.22 -10.49 25.44
N ASN A 53 -4.42 -9.96 25.22
CA ASN A 53 -5.65 -10.40 25.89
C ASN A 53 -6.39 -11.51 25.13
N CYS A 54 -6.64 -11.33 23.82
CA CYS A 54 -7.49 -12.25 23.04
C CYS A 54 -6.78 -12.98 21.90
N GLY A 55 -5.47 -12.77 21.72
CA GLY A 55 -4.67 -13.42 20.69
C GLY A 55 -4.96 -12.97 19.25
N LYS A 56 -5.77 -11.92 19.04
CA LYS A 56 -5.97 -11.32 17.71
C LYS A 56 -4.63 -10.88 17.13
N ILE A 57 -4.37 -11.24 15.88
CA ILE A 57 -3.19 -10.82 15.12
C ILE A 57 -3.60 -9.75 14.10
N GLU A 58 -2.77 -8.74 13.90
CA GLU A 58 -2.89 -7.73 12.86
C GLU A 58 -1.61 -7.69 12.02
N PHE A 59 -1.77 -7.63 10.71
CA PHE A 59 -0.69 -7.54 9.73
C PHE A 59 -0.72 -6.16 9.08
N TYR A 60 0.42 -5.50 9.07
CA TYR A 60 0.60 -4.18 8.45
C TYR A 60 1.64 -4.28 7.35
N TYR A 61 1.26 -3.91 6.12
CA TYR A 61 2.21 -3.88 5.01
C TYR A 61 3.31 -2.85 5.28
N THR A 62 4.57 -3.24 5.10
CA THR A 62 5.74 -2.40 5.46
C THR A 62 6.38 -1.71 4.26
N GLN A 63 6.02 -2.11 3.05
CA GLN A 63 6.56 -1.51 1.83
C GLN A 63 5.78 -0.24 1.53
N ALA A 64 6.47 0.75 0.95
CA ALA A 64 5.81 1.94 0.45
C ALA A 64 4.75 1.48 -0.57
N ILE A 65 3.50 1.84 -0.31
CA ILE A 65 2.51 1.85 -1.38
C ILE A 65 2.94 3.05 -2.22
N GLU A 66 3.65 2.78 -3.33
CA GLU A 66 3.88 3.82 -4.32
C GLU A 66 2.49 4.21 -4.83
N GLU A 67 1.96 5.32 -4.33
CA GLU A 67 0.87 6.03 -4.98
C GLU A 67 1.44 6.46 -6.33
N GLU A 68 1.19 5.66 -7.38
CA GLU A 68 1.46 6.03 -8.77
C GLU A 68 0.49 7.16 -9.20
N ASP A 69 0.43 8.25 -8.45
CA ASP A 69 -0.20 9.51 -8.84
C ASP A 69 0.76 10.34 -9.71
N VAL A 70 1.52 9.68 -10.60
CA VAL A 70 2.40 10.36 -11.55
C VAL A 70 1.58 10.75 -12.78
N ILE A 71 0.74 11.77 -12.63
CA ILE A 71 0.05 12.36 -13.78
C ILE A 71 1.11 13.02 -14.69
N ALA A 72 1.14 12.61 -15.95
CA ALA A 72 2.07 13.16 -16.93
C ALA A 72 1.93 14.69 -17.04
N LYS A 73 3.05 15.41 -17.11
CA LYS A 73 3.07 16.89 -17.25
C LYS A 73 3.22 17.32 -18.71
N VAL A 74 2.51 18.37 -19.10
CA VAL A 74 2.55 19.00 -20.42
C VAL A 74 2.99 20.46 -20.35
N LYS A 75 3.70 20.94 -21.38
CA LYS A 75 4.05 22.36 -21.55
C LYS A 75 2.95 23.09 -22.32
N CYS A 76 2.39 24.16 -21.75
CA CYS A 76 1.38 24.96 -22.45
C CYS A 76 1.97 25.64 -23.70
N PRO A 77 1.35 25.51 -24.90
CA PRO A 77 1.87 26.15 -26.11
C PRO A 77 1.71 27.68 -26.09
N LYS A 78 0.79 28.21 -25.28
CA LYS A 78 0.54 29.66 -25.18
C LYS A 78 1.46 30.36 -24.18
N CYS A 79 1.59 29.84 -22.96
CA CYS A 79 2.35 30.51 -21.90
C CYS A 79 3.66 29.79 -21.51
N GLY A 80 3.91 28.59 -22.03
CA GLY A 80 5.14 27.84 -21.78
C GLY A 80 5.25 27.20 -20.39
N GLN A 81 4.28 27.37 -19.50
CA GLN A 81 4.28 26.76 -18.16
C GLN A 81 3.97 25.26 -18.21
N MET A 82 4.57 24.50 -17.30
CA MET A 82 4.32 23.07 -17.11
C MET A 82 3.15 22.83 -16.15
N HIS A 83 2.26 21.88 -16.46
CA HIS A 83 1.21 21.41 -15.54
C HIS A 83 0.73 20.01 -15.92
N ASP A 84 -0.16 19.43 -15.13
CA ASP A 84 -0.67 18.07 -15.33
C ASP A 84 -1.58 17.98 -16.57
N VAL A 85 -1.52 16.88 -17.31
CA VAL A 85 -2.19 16.72 -18.62
C VAL A 85 -3.71 16.65 -18.54
N ASP A 86 -4.27 16.36 -17.38
CA ASP A 86 -5.70 16.17 -17.13
C ASP A 86 -6.50 17.48 -17.08
N PHE A 87 -5.82 18.63 -16.98
CA PHE A 87 -6.48 19.93 -17.02
C PHE A 87 -7.03 20.22 -18.44
N PRO A 88 -8.36 20.40 -18.62
CA PRO A 88 -8.96 20.69 -19.93
C PRO A 88 -8.56 22.07 -20.48
N LYS A 89 -8.05 22.95 -19.61
CA LYS A 89 -7.48 24.26 -19.96
C LYS A 89 -6.25 24.53 -19.11
N CYS A 90 -5.27 25.23 -19.68
CA CYS A 90 -4.06 25.64 -18.94
C CYS A 90 -4.45 26.40 -17.66
N PRO A 91 -4.01 25.95 -16.47
CA PRO A 91 -4.41 26.57 -15.20
C PRO A 91 -3.91 28.01 -15.07
N PHE A 92 -2.81 28.35 -15.74
CA PHE A 92 -2.17 29.67 -15.70
C PHE A 92 -2.74 30.68 -16.69
N CYS A 93 -3.01 30.26 -17.95
CA CYS A 93 -3.41 31.21 -19.02
C CYS A 93 -4.77 30.89 -19.67
N LYS A 94 -5.45 29.84 -19.20
CA LYS A 94 -6.76 29.36 -19.65
C LYS A 94 -6.84 28.96 -21.14
N TYR A 95 -5.69 28.72 -21.78
CA TYR A 95 -5.61 28.13 -23.11
C TYR A 95 -6.34 26.77 -23.13
N SER A 96 -7.19 26.55 -24.15
CA SER A 96 -7.85 25.26 -24.36
C SER A 96 -6.93 24.35 -25.14
N TYR A 97 -6.64 23.17 -24.59
CA TYR A 97 -5.88 22.13 -25.28
C TYR A 97 -6.69 21.50 -26.41
#